data_AF-A0AAV3AEL1-F1
#
_entry.id   AF-A0AAV3AEL1-F1
#
_cell.length_a   1.000
_cell.length_b   1.000
_cell.length_c   1.000
_cell.angle_alpha   90.00
_cell.angle_beta   90.00
_cell.angle_gamma   90.00
#
_symmetry.space_group_name_H-M   'P 1'
#
loop_
_entity.id
_entity.type
_entity.pdbx_description
1 polymer ?
#
loop_
_entity_poly.entity_id
_entity_poly.type
_entity_poly.pdbx_seq_one_letter_code
_entity_poly.pdbx_strand_id
1 'polypeptide(L)'
;METIPPSNFPATRAAGVAVDCMNYKMGTPNRLFQRQQVTSARKEIIAGVGNKYHLAFSIKDSINEQPEIPCTVEVLYYSDKNNTPDVKYNLKTTPENYTAAKDQDFYSRMMNNKKPLIAEDIPDKFGAVTPEMEPVWNLAIAAAGLAKWKNATEETLFAMTIIKKVEQLITSNALELNYDLLIHDMVSQEVIPWRIEVKWDPSGGLKVKNHKRLPKQNADHK
;
A
#
# COMPACT_ATOMS: atom_id res chain seq x y z
N MET A 1 6.36 28.99 4.42
CA MET A 1 6.67 27.69 3.78
C MET A 1 8.17 27.61 3.61
N GLU A 2 8.77 26.52 4.07
CA GLU A 2 10.21 26.30 4.11
C GLU A 2 10.60 25.22 3.09
N THR A 3 11.66 25.45 2.32
CA THR A 3 12.24 24.42 1.46
C THR A 3 13.05 23.46 2.32
N ILE A 4 12.81 22.16 2.19
CA ILE A 4 13.57 21.12 2.91
C ILE A 4 14.35 20.25 1.91
N PRO A 5 15.48 19.64 2.31
CA PRO A 5 16.22 18.76 1.41
C PRO A 5 15.33 17.59 0.93
N PRO A 6 15.23 17.33 -0.39
CA PRO A 6 14.35 16.28 -0.92
C PRO A 6 14.66 14.86 -0.41
N SER A 7 15.91 14.60 -0.04
CA SER A 7 16.37 13.33 0.53
C SER A 7 16.13 13.20 2.03
N ASN A 8 15.71 14.26 2.73
CA ASN A 8 15.51 14.23 4.18
C ASN A 8 14.33 13.32 4.56
N PHE A 9 14.40 12.69 5.73
CA PHE A 9 13.40 11.75 6.24
C PHE A 9 11.96 12.30 6.20
N PRO A 10 11.66 13.55 6.57
CA PRO A 10 10.28 14.05 6.49
C PRO A 10 9.74 14.07 5.05
N ALA A 11 10.57 14.46 4.07
CA ALA A 11 10.16 14.49 2.67
C ALA A 11 9.94 13.07 2.12
N THR A 12 10.85 12.14 2.43
CA THR A 12 10.76 10.76 1.94
C THR A 12 9.62 9.98 2.59
N ARG A 13 9.33 10.21 3.90
CA ARG A 13 8.17 9.64 4.60
C ARG A 13 6.85 10.15 4.04
N ALA A 14 6.73 11.47 3.86
CA ALA A 14 5.54 12.07 3.25
C ALA A 14 5.29 11.54 1.84
N ALA A 15 6.34 11.41 1.02
CA ALA A 15 6.22 10.80 -0.30
C ALA A 15 5.80 9.32 -0.23
N GLY A 16 6.28 8.56 0.76
CA GLY A 16 5.85 7.18 1.01
C GLY A 16 4.34 7.07 1.30
N VAL A 17 3.80 7.96 2.15
CA VAL A 17 2.36 8.02 2.43
C VAL A 17 1.55 8.33 1.17
N ALA A 18 2.05 9.23 0.31
CA ALA A 18 1.40 9.52 -0.96
C ALA A 18 1.36 8.29 -1.88
N VAL A 19 2.45 7.52 -1.96
CA VAL A 19 2.50 6.26 -2.73
C VAL A 19 1.55 5.21 -2.16
N ASP A 20 1.45 5.09 -0.85
CA ASP A 20 0.52 4.16 -0.20
C ASP A 20 -0.95 4.48 -0.53
N CYS A 21 -1.29 5.78 -0.52
CA CYS A 21 -2.59 6.26 -0.97
C CYS A 21 -2.83 5.97 -2.48
N MET A 22 -1.82 6.21 -3.33
CA MET A 22 -1.89 5.93 -4.77
C MET A 22 -2.06 4.43 -5.06
N ASN A 23 -1.33 3.56 -4.38
CA ASN A 23 -1.42 2.11 -4.54
C ASN A 23 -2.78 1.58 -4.09
N TYR A 24 -3.35 2.10 -3.00
CA TYR A 24 -4.71 1.76 -2.64
C TYR A 24 -5.73 2.17 -3.72
N LYS A 25 -5.58 3.38 -4.28
CA LYS A 25 -6.54 3.94 -5.25
C LYS A 25 -6.41 3.39 -6.67
N MET A 26 -5.20 3.03 -7.10
CA MET A 26 -4.89 2.74 -8.51
C MET A 26 -4.13 1.41 -8.71
N GLY A 27 -3.64 0.80 -7.62
CA GLY A 27 -2.94 -0.48 -7.68
C GLY A 27 -3.88 -1.62 -8.01
N THR A 28 -3.33 -2.64 -8.67
CA THR A 28 -4.02 -3.87 -9.05
C THR A 28 -3.10 -5.07 -8.73
N PRO A 29 -3.59 -6.31 -8.79
CA PRO A 29 -2.75 -7.51 -8.65
C PRO A 29 -1.55 -7.52 -9.61
N ASN A 30 -1.65 -6.82 -10.75
CA ASN A 30 -0.59 -6.76 -11.75
C ASN A 30 0.05 -5.36 -11.89
N ARG A 31 -0.30 -4.38 -11.03
CA ARG A 31 0.29 -3.03 -11.08
C ARG A 31 0.47 -2.43 -9.69
N LEU A 32 1.70 -2.03 -9.39
CA LEU A 32 2.05 -1.29 -8.18
C LEU A 32 2.98 -0.14 -8.52
N PHE A 33 2.80 0.98 -7.84
CA PHE A 33 3.62 2.17 -8.01
C PHE A 33 4.70 2.22 -6.96
N GLN A 34 5.93 2.45 -7.42
CA GLN A 34 7.07 2.81 -6.59
C GLN A 34 7.48 4.24 -6.87
N ARG A 35 7.70 5.01 -5.81
CA ARG A 35 8.28 6.35 -5.90
C ARG A 35 9.76 6.26 -6.32
N GLN A 36 10.14 7.12 -7.25
CA GLN A 36 11.52 7.43 -7.62
C GLN A 36 12.10 8.54 -6.72
N GLN A 37 13.24 9.11 -7.05
CA GLN A 37 13.82 10.16 -6.22
C GLN A 37 12.88 11.38 -6.08
N VAL A 38 12.76 11.92 -4.86
CA VAL A 38 12.07 13.20 -4.65
C VAL A 38 12.95 14.32 -5.16
N THR A 39 12.40 15.14 -6.05
CA THR A 39 13.12 16.21 -6.74
C THR A 39 12.89 17.57 -6.09
N SER A 40 11.76 17.75 -5.40
CA SER A 40 11.44 18.97 -4.67
C SER A 40 10.62 18.66 -3.43
N ALA A 41 10.89 19.37 -2.33
CA ALA A 41 10.15 19.24 -1.09
C ALA A 41 10.06 20.59 -0.36
N ARG A 42 8.85 20.94 0.07
CA ARG A 42 8.58 22.10 0.93
C ARG A 42 7.66 21.70 2.08
N LYS A 43 7.88 22.29 3.24
CA LYS A 43 7.05 22.13 4.44
C LYS A 43 6.33 23.44 4.76
N GLU A 44 5.06 23.34 5.06
CA GLU A 44 4.20 24.42 5.49
C GLU A 44 3.60 24.04 6.84
N ILE A 45 3.89 24.86 7.85
CA ILE A 45 3.30 24.70 9.18
C ILE A 45 2.00 25.51 9.18
N ILE A 46 0.87 24.84 9.39
CA ILE A 46 -0.46 25.45 9.46
C ILE A 46 -0.89 25.49 10.92
N ALA A 47 -0.90 26.69 11.51
CA ALA A 47 -1.20 26.88 12.92
C ALA A 47 -2.54 26.27 13.31
N GLY A 48 -2.54 25.44 14.35
CA GLY A 48 -3.74 24.74 14.84
C GLY A 48 -4.23 23.58 13.97
N VAL A 49 -3.59 23.30 12.83
CA VAL A 49 -4.00 22.23 11.91
C VAL A 49 -2.95 21.13 11.82
N GLY A 50 -1.70 21.47 11.49
CA GLY A 50 -0.63 20.49 11.32
C GLY A 50 0.42 20.89 10.29
N ASN A 51 1.12 19.90 9.74
CA ASN A 51 2.24 20.08 8.82
C ASN A 51 1.88 19.58 7.42
N LYS A 52 1.86 20.49 6.45
CA LYS A 52 1.62 20.19 5.04
C LYS A 52 2.92 20.11 4.26
N TYR A 53 3.09 19.02 3.52
CA TYR A 53 4.23 18.76 2.66
C TYR A 53 3.82 18.93 1.21
N HIS A 54 4.59 19.71 0.46
CA HIS A 54 4.44 19.90 -0.98
C HIS A 54 5.63 19.25 -1.67
N LEU A 55 5.42 18.19 -2.44
CA LEU A 55 6.49 17.37 -2.98
C LEU A 55 6.34 17.21 -4.50
N ALA A 56 7.45 17.01 -5.19
CA ALA A 56 7.49 16.55 -6.58
C ALA A 56 8.42 15.34 -6.70
N PHE A 57 7.96 14.32 -7.42
CA PHE A 57 8.72 13.11 -7.73
C PHE A 57 8.09 12.38 -8.92
N SER A 58 8.73 11.34 -9.42
CA SER A 58 8.11 10.41 -10.36
C SER A 58 7.66 9.13 -9.66
N ILE A 59 6.56 8.53 -10.12
CA ILE A 59 6.21 7.14 -9.81
C ILE A 59 6.50 6.26 -11.02
N LYS A 60 6.84 5.00 -10.78
CA LYS A 60 7.04 3.98 -11.82
C LYS A 60 6.25 2.74 -11.45
N ASP A 61 5.70 2.05 -12.45
CA ASP A 61 5.21 0.69 -12.24
C ASP A 61 6.40 -0.22 -11.87
N SER A 62 6.34 -0.85 -10.70
CA SER A 62 7.39 -1.73 -10.21
C SER A 62 7.27 -3.16 -10.72
N ILE A 63 6.16 -3.51 -11.38
CA ILE A 63 5.87 -4.86 -11.89
C ILE A 63 6.07 -4.92 -13.40
N ASN A 64 5.64 -3.88 -14.12
CA ASN A 64 5.72 -3.84 -15.58
C ASN A 64 6.70 -2.77 -16.05
N GLU A 65 7.34 -3.02 -17.19
CA GLU A 65 8.22 -2.05 -17.84
C GLU A 65 7.42 -0.91 -18.44
N GLN A 66 7.13 0.10 -17.62
CA GLN A 66 6.41 1.30 -18.01
C GLN A 66 7.23 2.56 -17.77
N PRO A 67 6.98 3.64 -18.55
CA PRO A 67 7.61 4.93 -18.31
C PRO A 67 7.31 5.48 -16.91
N GLU A 68 8.23 6.29 -16.40
CA GLU A 68 7.98 7.07 -15.20
C GLU A 68 6.89 8.12 -15.43
N ILE A 69 6.05 8.33 -14.42
CA ILE A 69 4.99 9.33 -14.41
C ILE A 69 5.37 10.41 -13.38
N PRO A 70 5.77 11.61 -13.82
CA PRO A 70 5.98 12.73 -12.92
C PRO A 70 4.68 13.11 -12.20
N CYS A 71 4.78 13.40 -10.91
CA CYS A 71 3.66 13.85 -10.10
C CYS A 71 4.04 14.93 -9.10
N THR A 72 3.05 15.74 -8.74
CA THR A 72 3.10 16.63 -7.58
C THR A 72 2.13 16.13 -6.54
N VAL A 73 2.52 16.20 -5.27
CA VAL A 73 1.69 15.72 -4.17
C VAL A 73 1.68 16.72 -3.03
N GLU A 74 0.54 16.75 -2.34
CA GLU A 74 0.37 17.43 -1.06
C GLU A 74 0.00 16.38 0.00
N VAL A 75 0.72 16.38 1.12
CA VAL A 75 0.43 15.51 2.27
C VAL A 75 0.29 16.37 3.51
N LEU A 76 -0.89 16.40 4.13
CA LEU A 76 -1.13 17.10 5.38
C LEU A 76 -1.21 16.09 6.53
N TYR A 77 -0.24 16.15 7.42
CA TYR A 77 -0.30 15.50 8.72
C TYR A 77 -0.96 16.44 9.73
N TYR A 78 -2.00 15.98 10.40
CA TYR A 78 -2.68 16.77 11.42
C TYR A 78 -1.90 16.77 12.75
N SER A 79 -2.05 17.84 13.53
CA SER A 79 -1.48 17.93 14.88
C SER A 79 -2.04 16.86 15.82
N ASP A 80 -3.32 16.52 15.68
CA ASP A 80 -3.90 15.33 16.30
C ASP A 80 -3.52 14.10 15.47
N LYS A 81 -2.61 13.28 16.02
CA LYS A 81 -2.08 12.07 15.39
C LYS A 81 -3.14 10.97 15.18
N ASN A 82 -4.34 11.10 15.74
CA ASN A 82 -5.45 10.19 15.48
C ASN A 82 -6.13 10.43 14.13
N ASN A 83 -5.92 11.61 13.52
CA ASN A 83 -6.50 11.93 12.22
C ASN A 83 -5.66 11.36 11.08
N THR A 84 -6.34 10.74 10.12
CA THR A 84 -5.71 10.26 8.88
C THR A 84 -5.10 11.43 8.10
N PRO A 85 -3.86 11.30 7.59
CA PRO A 85 -3.27 12.32 6.73
C PRO A 85 -4.08 12.57 5.47
N ASP A 86 -4.22 13.84 5.10
CA ASP A 86 -4.85 14.23 3.84
C ASP A 86 -3.82 14.13 2.70
N VAL A 87 -4.17 13.41 1.63
CA VAL A 87 -3.30 13.22 0.47
C VAL A 87 -3.99 13.71 -0.79
N LYS A 88 -3.37 14.69 -1.46
CA LYS A 88 -3.74 15.13 -2.82
C LYS A 88 -2.57 14.88 -3.75
N TYR A 89 -2.86 14.50 -4.98
CA TYR A 89 -1.83 14.30 -5.99
C TYR A 89 -2.34 14.67 -7.37
N ASN A 90 -1.41 15.11 -8.21
CA ASN A 90 -1.62 15.35 -9.63
C ASN A 90 -0.57 14.55 -10.40
N LEU A 91 -1.04 13.67 -11.28
CA LEU A 91 -0.20 12.92 -12.20
C LEU A 91 -0.12 13.69 -13.51
N LYS A 92 1.09 13.87 -14.04
CA LYS A 92 1.28 14.52 -15.35
C LYS A 92 0.61 13.76 -16.49
N THR A 93 0.50 12.44 -16.34
CA THR A 93 -0.15 11.56 -17.30
C THR A 93 -0.98 10.52 -16.54
N THR A 94 -2.17 10.21 -17.04
CA THR A 94 -3.00 9.13 -16.48
C THR A 94 -2.34 7.77 -16.80
N PRO A 95 -2.16 6.88 -15.80
CA PRO A 95 -1.67 5.53 -16.06
C PRO A 95 -2.63 4.78 -16.98
N GLU A 96 -2.10 4.24 -18.09
CA GLU A 96 -2.86 3.39 -19.00
C GLU A 96 -3.33 2.10 -18.30
N ASN A 97 -4.39 1.48 -18.81
CA ASN A 97 -4.92 0.22 -18.28
C ASN A 97 -4.38 -1.02 -19.02
N TYR A 98 -3.06 -1.10 -19.20
CA TYR A 98 -2.40 -2.21 -19.90
C TYR A 98 -2.46 -3.54 -19.14
N THR A 99 -2.81 -3.53 -17.84
CA THR A 99 -2.96 -4.76 -17.03
C THR A 99 -4.35 -5.37 -17.09
N ALA A 100 -5.32 -4.75 -17.79
CA ALA A 100 -6.72 -5.18 -17.79
C ALA A 100 -6.91 -6.68 -18.08
N ALA A 101 -6.21 -7.21 -19.09
CA ALA A 101 -6.29 -8.64 -19.44
C ALA A 101 -5.72 -9.53 -18.32
N LYS A 102 -4.53 -9.21 -17.80
CA LYS A 102 -3.90 -9.97 -16.71
C LYS A 102 -4.73 -9.93 -15.42
N ASP A 103 -5.34 -8.79 -15.12
CA ASP A 103 -6.23 -8.61 -13.98
C ASP A 103 -7.51 -9.44 -14.16
N GLN A 104 -8.09 -9.46 -15.37
CA GLN A 104 -9.24 -10.31 -15.70
C GLN A 104 -8.91 -11.81 -15.60
N ASP A 105 -7.72 -12.22 -16.05
CA ASP A 105 -7.26 -13.61 -15.96
C ASP A 105 -7.07 -14.03 -14.51
N PHE A 106 -6.44 -13.19 -13.69
CA PHE A 106 -6.29 -13.42 -12.25
C PHE A 106 -7.66 -13.56 -11.58
N TYR A 107 -8.59 -12.65 -11.85
CA TYR A 107 -9.95 -12.71 -11.31
C TYR A 107 -10.65 -14.02 -11.69
N SER A 108 -10.64 -14.35 -12.99
CA SER A 108 -11.31 -15.54 -13.52
C SER A 108 -10.72 -16.81 -12.92
N ARG A 109 -9.40 -16.88 -12.76
CA ARG A 109 -8.72 -18.00 -12.09
C ARG A 109 -9.20 -18.15 -10.65
N MET A 110 -9.17 -17.07 -9.87
CA MET A 110 -9.54 -17.08 -8.45
C MET A 110 -11.01 -17.48 -8.24
N MET A 111 -11.90 -17.04 -9.13
CA MET A 111 -13.33 -17.36 -9.04
C MET A 111 -13.66 -18.79 -9.48
N ASN A 112 -12.85 -19.40 -10.35
CA ASN A 112 -13.08 -20.75 -10.88
C ASN A 112 -12.26 -21.85 -10.17
N ASN A 113 -11.44 -21.49 -9.19
CA ASN A 113 -10.66 -22.47 -8.43
C ASN A 113 -11.59 -23.45 -7.69
N LYS A 114 -11.29 -24.76 -7.81
CA LYS A 114 -12.09 -25.83 -7.15
C LYS A 114 -12.12 -25.71 -5.64
N LYS A 115 -11.06 -25.13 -5.05
CA LYS A 115 -10.94 -24.85 -3.62
C LYS A 115 -10.61 -23.37 -3.45
N PRO A 116 -11.17 -22.70 -2.44
CA PRO A 116 -10.77 -21.35 -2.07
C PRO A 116 -9.28 -21.30 -1.76
N LEU A 117 -8.64 -20.19 -2.13
CA LEU A 117 -7.23 -19.94 -1.77
C LEU A 117 -7.07 -19.95 -0.24
N ILE A 118 -6.09 -20.70 0.24
CA ILE A 118 -5.54 -20.60 1.60
C ILE A 118 -4.02 -20.69 1.44
N ALA A 119 -3.29 -19.69 1.92
CA ALA A 119 -1.83 -19.68 1.86
C ALA A 119 -1.25 -18.88 3.05
N GLU A 120 0.01 -19.14 3.37
CA GLU A 120 0.70 -18.59 4.53
C GLU A 120 2.15 -18.25 4.16
N ASP A 121 2.75 -17.36 4.95
CA ASP A 121 4.16 -16.97 4.86
C ASP A 121 4.62 -16.61 3.44
N ILE A 122 4.05 -15.54 2.89
CA ILE A 122 4.40 -14.98 1.57
C ILE A 122 4.96 -13.56 1.76
N PRO A 123 6.21 -13.26 1.36
CA PRO A 123 7.21 -14.19 0.88
C PRO A 123 7.60 -15.20 1.94
N ASP A 124 8.21 -16.30 1.51
CA ASP A 124 8.76 -17.29 2.43
C ASP A 124 9.95 -16.72 3.24
N LYS A 125 10.52 -17.52 4.14
CA LYS A 125 11.65 -17.11 5.00
C LYS A 125 12.92 -16.71 4.22
N PHE A 126 13.00 -16.99 2.92
CA PHE A 126 14.10 -16.61 2.04
C PHE A 126 13.75 -15.42 1.14
N GLY A 127 12.56 -14.84 1.29
CA GLY A 127 12.10 -13.71 0.49
C GLY A 127 11.47 -14.12 -0.86
N ALA A 128 11.18 -15.41 -1.08
CA ALA A 128 10.62 -15.87 -2.35
C ALA A 128 9.08 -15.77 -2.36
N VAL A 129 8.54 -15.27 -3.48
CA VAL A 129 7.11 -15.32 -3.82
C VAL A 129 7.00 -16.15 -5.10
N THR A 130 6.15 -17.18 -5.10
CA THR A 130 5.96 -17.97 -6.33
C THR A 130 5.18 -17.16 -7.37
N PRO A 131 5.39 -17.39 -8.68
CA PRO A 131 4.67 -16.66 -9.73
C PRO A 131 3.15 -16.71 -9.59
N GLU A 132 2.60 -17.81 -9.07
CA GLU A 132 1.16 -17.94 -8.86
C GLU A 132 0.63 -17.01 -7.75
N MET A 133 1.47 -16.71 -6.76
CA MET A 133 1.15 -15.90 -5.59
C MET A 133 1.53 -14.43 -5.74
N GLU A 134 2.31 -14.05 -6.75
CA GLU A 134 2.66 -12.65 -7.01
C GLU A 134 1.42 -11.74 -7.08
N PRO A 135 0.33 -12.07 -7.81
CA PRO A 135 -0.84 -11.19 -7.85
C PRO A 135 -1.54 -11.06 -6.49
N VAL A 136 -1.50 -12.12 -5.66
CA VAL A 136 -2.07 -12.12 -4.30
C VAL A 136 -1.23 -11.25 -3.37
N TRP A 137 0.10 -11.34 -3.49
CA TRP A 137 1.07 -10.50 -2.79
C TRP A 137 0.93 -9.03 -3.16
N ASN A 138 0.84 -8.73 -4.45
CA ASN A 138 0.69 -7.37 -4.95
C ASN A 138 -0.64 -6.73 -4.50
N LEU A 139 -1.72 -7.50 -4.54
CA LEU A 139 -3.02 -7.06 -4.02
C LEU A 139 -2.97 -6.77 -2.52
N ALA A 140 -2.20 -7.56 -1.74
CA ALA A 140 -1.96 -7.28 -0.33
C ALA A 140 -1.16 -6.00 -0.11
N ILE A 141 -0.13 -5.71 -0.93
CA ILE A 141 0.61 -4.43 -0.87
C ILE A 141 -0.35 -3.25 -1.11
N ALA A 142 -1.17 -3.34 -2.16
CA ALA A 142 -2.16 -2.30 -2.48
C ALA A 142 -3.15 -2.08 -1.32
N ALA A 143 -3.64 -3.18 -0.71
CA ALA A 143 -4.55 -3.13 0.43
C ALA A 143 -3.89 -2.57 1.70
N ALA A 144 -2.65 -2.97 1.98
CA ALA A 144 -1.84 -2.41 3.05
C ALA A 144 -1.61 -0.91 2.86
N GLY A 145 -1.57 -0.42 1.61
CA GLY A 145 -1.53 1.01 1.30
C GLY A 145 -2.59 1.83 2.06
N LEU A 146 -3.83 1.34 2.17
CA LEU A 146 -4.86 2.03 2.96
C LEU A 146 -4.53 2.04 4.45
N ALA A 147 -4.16 0.88 5.01
CA ALA A 147 -3.86 0.77 6.43
C ALA A 147 -2.68 1.66 6.82
N LYS A 148 -1.60 1.62 6.03
CA LYS A 148 -0.40 2.44 6.20
C LYS A 148 -0.72 3.92 6.06
N TRP A 149 -1.41 4.33 4.99
CA TRP A 149 -1.82 5.72 4.79
C TRP A 149 -2.69 6.24 5.95
N LYS A 150 -3.75 5.52 6.31
CA LYS A 150 -4.69 5.95 7.37
C LYS A 150 -4.06 6.11 8.75
N ASN A 151 -2.94 5.44 9.00
CA ASN A 151 -2.28 5.38 10.31
C ASN A 151 -0.93 6.10 10.32
N ALA A 152 -0.54 6.75 9.23
CA ALA A 152 0.75 7.40 9.13
C ALA A 152 0.80 8.71 9.92
N THR A 153 1.96 8.96 10.53
CA THR A 153 2.34 10.23 11.12
C THR A 153 3.71 10.65 10.55
N GLU A 154 4.19 11.86 10.86
CA GLU A 154 5.55 12.28 10.50
C GLU A 154 6.65 11.37 11.10
N GLU A 155 6.31 10.60 12.13
CA GLU A 155 7.21 9.73 12.90
C GLU A 155 7.14 8.25 12.49
N THR A 156 6.35 7.90 11.47
CA THR A 156 6.21 6.50 11.01
C THR A 156 6.76 6.30 9.61
N LEU A 157 7.26 5.10 9.31
CA LEU A 157 7.59 4.66 7.97
C LEU A 157 7.21 3.18 7.80
N PHE A 158 5.99 2.93 7.36
CA PHE A 158 5.46 1.59 7.25
C PHE A 158 5.88 0.88 5.95
N ALA A 159 6.32 -0.36 6.09
CA ALA A 159 6.56 -1.31 5.00
C ALA A 159 5.82 -2.62 5.29
N MET A 160 5.05 -3.12 4.33
CA MET A 160 4.49 -4.47 4.43
C MET A 160 5.61 -5.47 4.17
N THR A 161 5.78 -6.46 5.05
CA THR A 161 6.89 -7.42 4.95
C THR A 161 6.45 -8.82 4.60
N ILE A 162 5.35 -9.31 5.19
CA ILE A 162 4.90 -10.70 5.04
C ILE A 162 3.36 -10.75 5.09
N ILE A 163 2.75 -11.55 4.23
CA ILE A 163 1.42 -12.14 4.42
C ILE A 163 1.62 -13.36 5.31
N LYS A 164 1.22 -13.27 6.57
CA LYS A 164 1.23 -14.42 7.49
C LYS A 164 0.17 -15.43 7.10
N LYS A 165 -1.00 -14.94 6.69
CA LYS A 165 -2.09 -15.78 6.20
C LYS A 165 -2.94 -15.02 5.20
N VAL A 166 -3.37 -15.69 4.15
CA VAL A 166 -4.43 -15.24 3.25
C VAL A 166 -5.45 -16.36 3.06
N GLU A 167 -6.73 -16.01 3.12
CA GLU A 167 -7.84 -16.93 2.87
C GLU A 167 -8.91 -16.27 1.99
N GLN A 168 -9.40 -17.01 1.00
CA GLN A 168 -10.52 -16.61 0.16
C GLN A 168 -11.84 -17.03 0.80
N LEU A 169 -12.80 -16.11 0.83
CA LEU A 169 -14.13 -16.38 1.38
C LEU A 169 -14.99 -17.15 0.38
N ILE A 170 -15.44 -18.36 0.78
CA ILE A 170 -16.12 -19.36 -0.07
C ILE A 170 -17.49 -18.89 -0.57
N THR A 171 -18.17 -18.01 0.17
CA THR A 171 -19.57 -17.67 -0.04
C THR A 171 -19.78 -16.39 -0.85
N SER A 172 -18.73 -15.85 -1.47
CA SER A 172 -18.79 -14.53 -2.12
C SER A 172 -18.97 -14.64 -3.64
N ASN A 173 -19.92 -13.88 -4.18
CA ASN A 173 -20.09 -13.68 -5.63
C ASN A 173 -19.00 -12.76 -6.24
N ALA A 174 -17.99 -12.38 -5.46
CA ALA A 174 -16.85 -11.57 -5.84
C ALA A 174 -15.58 -12.08 -5.15
N LEU A 175 -14.40 -11.71 -5.64
CA LEU A 175 -13.15 -12.11 -4.98
C LEU A 175 -13.01 -11.36 -3.66
N GLU A 176 -13.15 -12.09 -2.56
CA GLU A 176 -12.95 -11.59 -1.20
C GLU A 176 -11.84 -12.36 -0.52
N LEU A 177 -10.88 -11.62 0.04
CA LEU A 177 -9.68 -12.16 0.68
C LEU A 177 -9.52 -11.53 2.06
N ASN A 178 -9.26 -12.38 3.06
CA ASN A 178 -8.81 -11.93 4.37
C ASN A 178 -7.30 -12.12 4.46
N TYR A 179 -6.60 -11.05 4.79
CA TYR A 179 -5.16 -11.04 4.98
C TYR A 179 -4.83 -10.80 6.44
N ASP A 180 -3.94 -11.63 6.99
CA ASP A 180 -3.13 -11.31 8.16
C ASP A 180 -1.72 -10.97 7.66
N LEU A 181 -1.32 -9.73 7.90
CA LEU A 181 -0.07 -9.13 7.42
C LEU A 181 0.86 -8.81 8.60
N LEU A 182 2.15 -8.72 8.31
CA LEU A 182 3.12 -8.01 9.14
C LEU A 182 3.49 -6.70 8.44
N ILE A 183 3.37 -5.60 9.18
CA ILE A 183 3.79 -4.27 8.76
C ILE A 183 4.93 -3.82 9.67
N HIS A 184 6.10 -3.59 9.11
CA HIS A 184 7.26 -3.05 9.80
C HIS A 184 7.21 -1.53 9.77
N ASP A 185 7.20 -0.89 10.94
CA ASP A 185 7.51 0.53 11.06
C ASP A 185 9.03 0.72 11.15
N MET A 186 9.64 1.14 10.05
CA MET A 186 11.08 1.31 9.94
C MET A 186 11.64 2.41 10.86
N VAL A 187 10.80 3.29 11.41
CA VAL A 187 11.28 4.32 12.35
C VAL A 187 11.46 3.74 13.74
N SER A 188 10.42 3.07 14.26
CA SER A 188 10.43 2.45 15.58
C SER A 188 11.06 1.05 15.62
N GLN A 189 11.30 0.46 14.44
CA GLN A 189 11.70 -0.94 14.25
C GLN A 189 10.66 -1.97 14.74
N GLU A 190 9.40 -1.54 14.94
CA GLU A 190 8.34 -2.44 15.37
C GLU A 190 7.73 -3.22 14.21
N VAL A 191 7.51 -4.51 14.42
CA VAL A 191 6.69 -5.34 13.53
C VAL A 191 5.27 -5.43 14.11
N ILE A 192 4.30 -4.98 13.32
CA ILE A 192 2.91 -4.79 13.72
C ILE A 192 2.03 -5.78 12.93
N PRO A 193 1.43 -6.78 13.61
CA PRO A 193 0.44 -7.64 13.00
C PRO A 193 -0.83 -6.87 12.61
N TRP A 194 -1.35 -7.11 11.41
CA TRP A 194 -2.49 -6.37 10.87
C TRP A 194 -3.44 -7.26 10.09
N ARG A 195 -4.75 -7.16 10.36
CA ARG A 195 -5.78 -7.83 9.56
C ARG A 195 -6.40 -6.88 8.56
N ILE A 196 -6.51 -7.29 7.30
CA ILE A 196 -7.19 -6.53 6.24
C ILE A 196 -8.15 -7.45 5.49
N GLU A 197 -9.41 -7.05 5.40
CA GLU A 197 -10.45 -7.76 4.66
C GLU A 197 -10.74 -6.96 3.39
N VAL A 198 -10.58 -7.59 2.23
CA VAL A 198 -10.73 -6.93 0.93
C VAL A 198 -11.78 -7.59 0.07
N LYS A 199 -12.38 -6.78 -0.78
CA LYS A 199 -13.10 -7.19 -1.98
C LYS A 199 -12.39 -6.59 -3.18
N TRP A 200 -12.23 -7.38 -4.23
CA TRP A 200 -11.61 -6.93 -5.46
C TRP A 200 -12.30 -7.53 -6.68
N ASP A 201 -12.44 -6.73 -7.74
CA ASP A 201 -12.79 -7.19 -9.07
C ASP A 201 -12.18 -6.23 -10.12
N PRO A 202 -11.95 -6.67 -11.37
CA PRO A 202 -11.29 -5.85 -12.39
C PRO A 202 -12.03 -4.54 -12.73
N SER A 203 -13.35 -4.49 -12.53
CA SER A 203 -14.18 -3.32 -12.87
C SER A 203 -14.32 -2.33 -11.72
N GLY A 204 -14.46 -2.85 -10.49
CA GLY A 204 -14.71 -2.11 -9.27
C GLY A 204 -13.46 -1.76 -8.49
N GLY A 205 -12.31 -2.34 -8.85
CA GLY A 205 -11.02 -2.14 -8.20
C GLY A 205 -10.97 -2.71 -6.79
N LEU A 206 -9.97 -2.27 -6.04
CA LEU A 206 -9.75 -2.69 -4.66
C LEU A 206 -10.65 -1.93 -3.69
N LYS A 207 -11.32 -2.67 -2.80
CA LYS A 207 -12.08 -2.13 -1.69
C LYS A 207 -11.70 -2.85 -0.41
N VAL A 208 -11.15 -2.12 0.56
CA VAL A 208 -10.94 -2.63 1.91
C VAL A 208 -12.25 -2.49 2.69
N LYS A 209 -12.84 -3.61 3.10
CA LYS A 209 -14.07 -3.65 3.91
C LYS A 209 -13.79 -3.31 5.37
N ASN A 210 -12.70 -3.86 5.89
CA ASN A 210 -12.29 -3.70 7.26
C ASN A 210 -10.76 -3.80 7.36
N HIS A 211 -10.17 -3.11 8.31
CA HIS A 211 -8.77 -3.28 8.66
C HIS A 211 -8.53 -2.96 10.14
N LYS A 212 -7.69 -3.74 10.81
CA LYS A 212 -7.36 -3.52 12.22
C LYS A 212 -5.98 -4.05 12.58
N ARG A 213 -5.30 -3.35 13.50
CA ARG A 213 -4.13 -3.89 14.19
C ARG A 213 -4.55 -5.13 14.98
N LEU A 214 -3.72 -6.17 14.94
CA LEU A 214 -3.89 -7.35 15.77
C LEU A 214 -2.92 -7.26 16.97
N PRO A 215 -3.23 -7.94 18.10
CA PRO A 215 -2.28 -8.07 19.19
C PRO A 215 -0.98 -8.71 18.70
N LYS A 216 0.16 -8.30 19.27
CA LYS A 216 1.43 -9.04 19.08
C LYS A 216 1.18 -10.47 19.57
N GLN A 217 1.42 -11.46 18.71
CA GLN A 217 1.41 -12.84 19.17
C GLN A 217 2.62 -13.02 20.10
N ASN A 218 2.37 -13.36 21.36
CA ASN A 218 3.43 -13.79 22.24
C ASN A 218 4.01 -15.06 21.61
N ALA A 219 5.30 -15.05 21.31
CA ALA A 219 5.99 -16.27 20.92
C ALA A 219 6.00 -17.19 22.15
N ASP A 220 5.04 -18.10 22.24
CA ASP A 220 5.20 -19.29 23.04
C ASP A 220 6.35 -20.07 22.39
N HIS A 221 7.57 -19.82 22.87
CA HIS A 221 8.71 -20.67 22.60
C HIS A 221 8.42 -22.05 23.22
N LYS A 222 7.97 -22.98 22.39
CA LYS A 222 8.03 -24.42 22.64
C LYS A 222 9.09 -25.03 21.75
#